data_AF-A0A1V0TL83-F1
#
_entry.id   AF-A0A1V0TL83-F1
#
_cell.length_a   1.000
_cell.length_b   1.000
_cell.length_c   1.000
_cell.angle_alpha   90.00
_cell.angle_beta   90.00
_cell.angle_gamma   90.00
#
_symmetry.space_group_name_H-M   'P 1'
#
loop_
_entity.id
_entity.type
_entity.pdbx_description
1 polymer ?
#
loop_
_entity_poly.entity_id
_entity_poly.type
_entity_poly.pdbx_seq_one_letter_code
_entity_poly.pdbx_strand_id
1 'polypeptide(L)'
;MTSAIALPTSRPAPEPDIYVLPARLTRGKATRGPRFSEDVWDLKEFLPRARRAGSRIDFRAFEAGEQRQTAKEYIYSRLRRASGRYYRPMKPTSVNVEVYRLTKLFRDLRVVGISNLADVELTNLDALLALWKQSGLHNTVAMVNTLKHVSAHGPFLSHDRLSLVPWPHRSAQQVAGWKQTNRENTTPRIPEEVMRPFLAAALFYVQIASGDLLAAQRELTRLKSELPTGRTRPGSVRQRLDAFIAGRRAEGRGLPSLPLQLFHNAPGAEIRDGVVQAPNLKMIQLLISSHGLHHYRQRIVAAGNELGWEVGGIPVTMSPWPATGKPWHPGLSRHTVFTEINHLRIACWVVIAYLSGMRDDETGRSCI
;
A
#
# COMPACT_ATOMS: atom_id res chain seq x y z
N MET A 1 3.61 52.90 -11.73
CA MET A 1 2.40 52.44 -12.47
C MET A 1 2.49 50.93 -12.60
N THR A 2 1.81 50.21 -11.71
CA THR A 2 1.84 48.74 -11.64
C THR A 2 0.83 48.21 -12.65
N SER A 3 1.28 47.68 -13.79
CA SER A 3 0.37 47.08 -14.78
C SER A 3 -0.44 45.96 -14.13
N ALA A 4 -1.74 46.17 -14.00
CA ALA A 4 -2.67 45.14 -13.58
C ALA A 4 -2.64 44.01 -14.61
N ILE A 5 -2.29 42.80 -14.18
CA ILE A 5 -2.38 41.60 -15.03
C ILE A 5 -3.87 41.37 -15.31
N ALA A 6 -4.30 41.60 -16.54
CA ALA A 6 -5.67 41.32 -16.96
C ALA A 6 -5.94 39.81 -16.85
N LEU A 7 -7.03 39.44 -16.16
CA LEU A 7 -7.45 38.05 -16.03
C LEU A 7 -8.08 37.56 -17.34
N PRO A 8 -7.78 36.33 -17.80
CA PRO A 8 -8.40 35.78 -19.01
C PRO A 8 -9.92 35.62 -18.84
N THR A 9 -10.66 35.73 -19.95
CA THR A 9 -12.10 35.44 -20.00
C THR A 9 -12.39 33.98 -19.64
N SER A 10 -13.47 33.75 -18.87
CA SER A 10 -13.87 32.41 -18.45
C SER A 10 -14.42 31.59 -19.60
N ARG A 11 -14.02 30.32 -19.64
CA ARG A 11 -14.58 29.32 -20.55
C ARG A 11 -15.91 28.78 -20.01
N PRO A 12 -16.80 28.27 -20.89
CA PRO A 12 -18.01 27.59 -20.47
C PRO A 12 -17.69 26.35 -19.62
N ALA A 13 -18.64 25.97 -18.78
CA ALA A 13 -18.58 24.75 -17.98
C ALA A 13 -18.32 23.51 -18.87
N PRO A 14 -17.61 22.48 -18.38
CA PRO A 14 -17.49 21.22 -19.08
C PRO A 14 -18.87 20.61 -19.38
N GLU A 15 -19.00 19.95 -20.53
CA GLU A 15 -20.24 19.23 -20.89
C GLU A 15 -20.62 18.23 -19.79
N PRO A 16 -21.91 18.12 -19.40
CA PRO A 16 -22.34 17.25 -18.30
C PRO A 16 -21.86 15.80 -18.46
N ASP A 17 -21.90 15.28 -19.68
CA ASP A 17 -21.60 13.87 -19.96
C ASP A 17 -20.12 13.57 -20.20
N ILE A 18 -19.25 14.58 -20.13
CA ILE A 18 -17.82 14.37 -20.35
C ILE A 18 -17.20 13.54 -19.22
N TYR A 19 -16.37 12.57 -19.58
CA TYR A 19 -15.62 11.80 -18.59
C TYR A 19 -14.64 12.69 -17.83
N VAL A 20 -14.57 12.54 -16.51
CA VAL A 20 -13.69 13.34 -15.66
C VAL A 20 -12.22 13.07 -15.98
N LEU A 21 -11.84 11.79 -16.11
CA LEU A 21 -10.45 11.39 -16.30
C LEU A 21 -9.98 11.53 -17.77
N PRO A 22 -8.73 12.01 -17.99
CA PRO A 22 -8.10 11.97 -19.31
C PRO A 22 -8.01 10.55 -19.88
N ALA A 23 -8.17 10.42 -21.21
CA ALA A 23 -8.16 9.11 -21.88
C ALA A 23 -6.90 8.28 -21.67
N ARG A 24 -5.74 8.94 -21.50
CA ARG A 24 -4.47 8.28 -21.19
C ARG A 24 -4.48 7.51 -19.86
N LEU A 25 -5.32 7.88 -18.90
CA LEU A 25 -5.39 7.24 -17.58
C LEU A 25 -6.38 6.08 -17.53
N THR A 26 -7.26 5.97 -18.53
CA THR A 26 -8.34 4.97 -18.58
C THR A 26 -8.13 3.94 -19.69
N ARG A 27 -7.04 4.05 -20.46
CA ARG A 27 -6.73 3.11 -21.55
C ARG A 27 -6.50 1.71 -20.97
N GLY A 28 -7.18 0.70 -21.54
CA GLY A 28 -7.10 -0.69 -21.08
C GLY A 28 -7.82 -0.97 -19.76
N LYS A 29 -8.68 -0.05 -19.29
CA LYS A 29 -9.55 -0.25 -18.13
C LYS A 29 -10.95 -0.64 -18.59
N ALA A 30 -11.69 -1.35 -17.73
CA ALA A 30 -13.05 -1.81 -18.00
C ALA A 30 -14.04 -0.64 -18.14
N THR A 31 -13.76 0.48 -17.48
CA THR A 31 -14.57 1.71 -17.55
C THR A 31 -13.72 2.95 -17.83
N ARG A 32 -14.39 3.97 -18.38
CA ARG A 32 -13.88 5.33 -18.57
C ARG A 32 -13.92 6.19 -17.31
N GLY A 33 -14.55 5.69 -16.25
CA GLY A 33 -14.69 6.38 -14.96
C GLY A 33 -15.91 7.30 -14.92
N PRO A 34 -16.00 8.17 -13.90
CA PRO A 34 -17.18 8.99 -13.64
C PRO A 34 -17.34 10.12 -14.67
N ARG A 35 -18.59 10.54 -14.87
CA ARG A 35 -18.95 11.72 -15.67
C ARG A 35 -18.94 12.99 -14.83
N PHE A 36 -18.78 14.13 -15.50
CA PHE A 36 -18.72 15.43 -14.84
C PHE A 36 -20.03 15.81 -14.13
N SER A 37 -21.18 15.43 -14.70
CA SER A 37 -22.51 15.65 -14.11
C SER A 37 -22.70 14.99 -12.75
N GLU A 38 -22.04 13.85 -12.51
CA GLU A 38 -22.13 13.13 -11.24
C GLU A 38 -21.57 13.96 -10.07
N ASP A 39 -22.27 13.94 -8.93
CA ASP A 39 -21.79 14.57 -7.69
C ASP A 39 -20.86 13.69 -6.87
N VAL A 40 -20.72 12.42 -7.26
CA VAL A 40 -19.81 11.47 -6.64
C VAL A 40 -18.94 10.80 -7.69
N TRP A 41 -17.63 11.03 -7.61
CA TRP A 41 -16.67 10.44 -8.55
C TRP A 41 -15.96 9.26 -7.89
N ASP A 42 -16.21 8.04 -8.38
CA ASP A 42 -15.47 6.85 -7.94
C ASP A 42 -14.24 6.60 -8.82
N LEU A 43 -13.06 6.73 -8.21
CA LEU A 43 -11.77 6.57 -8.88
C LEU A 43 -11.10 5.22 -8.59
N LYS A 44 -11.78 4.27 -7.92
CA LYS A 44 -11.17 3.04 -7.36
C LYS A 44 -10.34 2.24 -8.34
N GLU A 45 -10.80 2.12 -9.59
CA GLU A 45 -10.14 1.32 -10.64
C GLU A 45 -8.88 1.98 -11.22
N PHE A 46 -8.73 3.28 -10.98
CA PHE A 46 -7.64 4.11 -11.50
C PHE A 46 -6.57 4.40 -10.45
N LEU A 47 -6.74 3.88 -9.22
CA LEU A 47 -5.81 4.05 -8.11
C LEU A 47 -5.09 2.73 -7.74
N PRO A 48 -3.82 2.80 -7.30
CA PRO A 48 -3.13 1.65 -6.71
C PRO A 48 -3.88 1.07 -5.51
N ARG A 49 -3.73 -0.24 -5.25
CA ARG A 49 -4.46 -0.95 -4.18
C ARG A 49 -4.32 -0.25 -2.82
N ALA A 50 -3.12 0.23 -2.48
CA ALA A 50 -2.82 0.95 -1.24
C ALA A 50 -3.55 2.30 -1.08
N ARG A 51 -4.15 2.84 -2.15
CA ARG A 51 -4.80 4.17 -2.15
C ARG A 51 -6.32 4.09 -2.42
N ARG A 52 -6.91 2.90 -2.38
CA ARG A 52 -8.34 2.70 -2.67
C ARG A 52 -9.28 3.17 -1.56
N ALA A 53 -8.82 3.29 -0.32
CA ALA A 53 -9.66 3.69 0.82
C ALA A 53 -10.25 5.11 0.69
N GLY A 54 -9.68 5.97 -0.16
CA GLY A 54 -10.15 7.33 -0.43
C GLY A 54 -10.55 7.57 -1.88
N SER A 55 -10.95 6.53 -2.62
CA SER A 55 -11.20 6.63 -4.06
C SER A 55 -12.52 7.30 -4.43
N ARG A 56 -13.49 7.32 -3.52
CA ARG A 56 -14.80 7.94 -3.72
C ARG A 56 -14.73 9.40 -3.30
N ILE A 57 -14.95 10.29 -4.24
CA ILE A 57 -14.89 11.74 -4.04
C ILE A 57 -16.33 12.27 -4.05
N ASP A 58 -16.75 12.86 -2.93
CA ASP A 58 -18.13 13.33 -2.76
C ASP A 58 -18.18 14.86 -2.73
N PHE A 59 -18.74 15.45 -3.79
CA PHE A 59 -18.89 16.91 -3.91
C PHE A 59 -20.10 17.46 -3.16
N ARG A 60 -20.92 16.61 -2.52
CA ARG A 60 -22.02 17.05 -1.65
C ARG A 60 -21.53 17.67 -0.35
N ALA A 61 -20.23 17.57 -0.06
CA ALA A 61 -19.55 18.33 1.00
C ALA A 61 -19.48 19.84 0.72
N PHE A 62 -19.74 20.28 -0.52
CA PHE A 62 -19.86 21.68 -0.90
C PHE A 62 -21.34 22.10 -0.97
N GLU A 63 -21.62 23.36 -0.67
CA GLU A 63 -22.95 23.93 -0.81
C GLU A 63 -23.48 23.78 -2.25
N ALA A 64 -24.77 23.47 -2.36
CA ALA A 64 -25.42 23.29 -3.64
C ALA A 64 -25.39 24.59 -4.47
N GLY A 65 -25.36 24.46 -5.79
CA GLY A 65 -25.25 25.60 -6.71
C GLY A 65 -23.80 25.92 -7.07
N GLU A 66 -23.45 27.19 -7.05
CA GLU A 66 -22.21 27.73 -7.62
C GLU A 66 -20.96 27.15 -6.95
N GLN A 67 -20.94 27.01 -5.62
CA GLN A 67 -19.77 26.47 -4.90
C GLN A 67 -19.44 25.04 -5.31
N ARG A 68 -20.45 24.16 -5.37
CA ARG A 68 -20.26 22.77 -5.83
C ARG A 68 -19.81 22.72 -7.28
N GLN A 69 -20.40 23.56 -8.14
CA GLN A 69 -20.03 23.62 -9.56
C GLN A 69 -18.57 24.06 -9.72
N THR A 70 -18.17 25.15 -9.06
CA THR A 70 -16.79 25.66 -9.03
C THR A 70 -15.81 24.60 -8.53
N ALA A 71 -16.16 23.85 -7.47
CA ALA A 71 -15.34 22.76 -6.96
C ALA A 71 -15.14 21.64 -7.99
N LYS A 72 -16.21 21.20 -8.66
CA LYS A 72 -16.14 20.18 -9.71
C LYS A 72 -15.28 20.66 -10.88
N GLU A 73 -15.49 21.88 -11.35
CA GLU A 73 -14.73 22.48 -12.46
C GLU A 73 -13.25 22.62 -12.14
N TYR A 74 -12.93 23.06 -10.93
CA TYR A 74 -11.55 23.17 -10.44
C TYR A 74 -10.84 21.82 -10.44
N ILE A 75 -11.42 20.78 -9.84
CA ILE A 75 -10.81 19.45 -9.79
C ILE A 75 -10.70 18.83 -11.18
N TYR A 76 -11.74 18.96 -12.00
CA TYR A 76 -11.73 18.53 -13.41
C TYR A 76 -10.59 19.21 -14.18
N SER A 77 -10.42 20.51 -14.00
CA SER A 77 -9.37 21.30 -14.64
C SER A 77 -7.98 20.87 -14.17
N ARG A 78 -7.77 20.68 -12.85
CA ARG A 78 -6.51 20.18 -12.28
C ARG A 78 -6.11 18.81 -12.81
N LEU A 79 -7.05 17.89 -13.02
CA LEU A 79 -6.75 16.55 -13.56
C LEU A 79 -6.28 16.56 -15.02
N ARG A 80 -6.70 17.57 -15.78
CA ARG A 80 -6.49 17.63 -17.23
C ARG A 80 -5.41 18.59 -17.66
N ARG A 81 -5.22 19.69 -16.93
CA ARG A 81 -4.45 20.85 -17.38
C ARG A 81 -3.27 21.12 -16.45
N ALA A 82 -2.18 21.50 -17.09
CA ALA A 82 -1.09 22.18 -16.41
C ALA A 82 -1.53 23.61 -16.08
N SER A 83 -1.01 24.18 -14.99
CA SER A 83 -1.13 25.60 -14.69
C SER A 83 0.26 26.24 -14.72
N GLY A 84 0.47 27.26 -15.54
CA GLY A 84 1.78 27.89 -15.70
C GLY A 84 2.87 26.92 -16.20
N ARG A 85 4.14 27.34 -16.09
CA ARG A 85 5.29 26.61 -16.65
C ARG A 85 5.71 25.37 -15.84
N TYR A 86 5.32 25.28 -14.57
CA TYR A 86 5.85 24.29 -13.63
C TYR A 86 4.83 23.28 -13.10
N TYR A 87 3.53 23.59 -13.12
CA TYR A 87 2.54 22.67 -12.56
C TYR A 87 1.99 21.73 -13.63
N ARG A 88 2.27 20.43 -13.48
CA ARG A 88 1.69 19.37 -14.31
C ARG A 88 0.23 19.09 -13.90
N PRO A 89 -0.57 18.45 -14.77
CA PRO A 89 -1.87 17.94 -14.38
C PRO A 89 -1.76 17.06 -13.11
N MET A 90 -2.69 17.26 -12.19
CA MET A 90 -2.78 16.56 -10.92
C MET A 90 -2.98 15.05 -11.16
N LYS A 91 -2.31 14.23 -10.35
CA LYS A 91 -2.51 12.78 -10.33
C LYS A 91 -3.86 12.44 -9.68
N PRO A 92 -4.60 11.42 -10.14
CA PRO A 92 -5.86 10.99 -9.50
C PRO A 92 -5.72 10.66 -8.01
N THR A 93 -4.55 10.17 -7.59
CA THR A 93 -4.23 9.86 -6.19
C THR A 93 -4.31 11.08 -5.26
N SER A 94 -4.21 12.29 -5.80
CA SER A 94 -4.21 13.54 -5.03
C SER A 94 -5.59 14.19 -4.92
N VAL A 95 -6.60 13.69 -5.64
CA VAL A 95 -7.93 14.33 -5.72
C VAL A 95 -8.57 14.47 -4.35
N ASN A 96 -8.57 13.40 -3.53
CA ASN A 96 -9.19 13.41 -2.21
C ASN A 96 -8.58 14.50 -1.30
N VAL A 97 -7.24 14.56 -1.25
CA VAL A 97 -6.52 15.56 -0.47
C VAL A 97 -6.81 16.98 -0.97
N GLU A 98 -6.92 17.17 -2.29
CA GLU A 98 -7.21 18.49 -2.87
C GLU A 98 -8.66 18.93 -2.60
N VAL A 99 -9.62 18.01 -2.65
CA VAL A 99 -11.02 18.27 -2.29
C VAL A 99 -11.13 18.64 -0.82
N TYR A 100 -10.47 17.91 0.08
CA TYR A 100 -10.40 18.27 1.50
C TYR A 100 -9.87 19.69 1.72
N ARG A 101 -8.78 20.06 1.03
CA ARG A 101 -8.21 21.42 1.11
C ARG A 101 -9.16 22.48 0.57
N LEU A 102 -9.88 22.18 -0.51
CA LEU A 102 -10.85 23.09 -1.09
C LEU A 102 -12.05 23.30 -0.15
N THR A 103 -12.57 22.25 0.48
CA THR A 103 -13.61 22.36 1.51
C THR A 103 -13.11 23.21 2.69
N LYS A 104 -11.86 23.02 3.11
CA LYS A 104 -11.25 23.86 4.16
C LYS A 104 -11.12 25.32 3.69
N LEU A 105 -10.71 25.57 2.45
CA LEU A 105 -10.58 26.91 1.90
C LEU A 105 -11.91 27.66 1.95
N PHE A 106 -13.00 27.07 1.46
CA PHE A 106 -14.32 27.71 1.50
C PHE A 106 -14.82 27.94 2.91
N ARG A 107 -14.50 27.06 3.87
CA ARG A 107 -14.79 27.29 5.28
C ARG A 107 -14.01 28.48 5.83
N ASP A 108 -12.71 28.53 5.54
CA ASP A 108 -11.83 29.61 6.02
C ASP A 108 -12.21 30.97 5.40
N LEU A 109 -12.69 30.98 4.15
CA LEU A 109 -13.24 32.19 3.51
C LEU A 109 -14.42 32.76 4.31
N ARG A 110 -15.36 31.91 4.74
CA ARG A 110 -16.49 32.34 5.58
C ARG A 110 -16.04 32.89 6.92
N VAL A 111 -15.01 32.30 7.53
CA VAL A 111 -14.43 32.77 8.80
C VAL A 111 -13.90 34.20 8.67
N VAL A 112 -13.35 34.55 7.50
CA VAL A 112 -12.89 35.93 7.21
C VAL A 112 -13.98 36.80 6.57
N GLY A 113 -15.25 36.37 6.58
CA GLY A 113 -16.40 37.14 6.10
C GLY A 113 -16.63 37.12 4.59
N ILE A 114 -16.01 36.19 3.86
CA ILE A 114 -16.11 36.10 2.40
C ILE A 114 -16.94 34.87 1.98
N SER A 115 -17.95 35.11 1.15
CA SER A 115 -18.85 34.06 0.64
C SER A 115 -18.40 33.50 -0.71
N ASN A 116 -17.86 34.36 -1.60
CA ASN A 116 -17.44 33.99 -2.96
C ASN A 116 -15.96 34.30 -3.20
N LEU A 117 -15.32 33.53 -4.08
CA LEU A 117 -13.94 33.78 -4.50
C LEU A 117 -13.80 35.12 -5.23
N ALA A 118 -14.83 35.56 -5.95
CA ALA A 118 -14.82 36.84 -6.65
C ALA A 118 -14.65 38.05 -5.73
N ASP A 119 -15.10 37.94 -4.48
CA ASP A 119 -15.10 39.00 -3.46
C ASP A 119 -13.80 39.04 -2.65
N VAL A 120 -12.84 38.16 -2.92
CA VAL A 120 -11.56 38.13 -2.19
C VAL A 120 -10.70 39.33 -2.58
N GLU A 121 -10.38 40.16 -1.60
CA GLU A 121 -9.45 41.28 -1.73
C GLU A 121 -8.08 40.97 -1.10
N LEU A 122 -7.11 41.88 -1.29
CA LEU A 122 -5.76 41.73 -0.75
C LEU A 122 -5.74 41.66 0.79
N THR A 123 -6.61 42.41 1.47
CA THR A 123 -6.75 42.41 2.94
C THR A 123 -7.22 41.05 3.47
N ASN A 124 -8.10 40.36 2.73
CA ASN A 124 -8.56 39.02 3.10
C ASN A 124 -7.45 37.97 2.97
N LEU A 125 -6.51 38.14 2.02
CA LEU A 125 -5.37 37.24 1.89
C LEU A 125 -4.51 37.24 3.15
N ASP A 126 -4.27 38.42 3.74
CA ASP A 126 -3.49 38.53 4.98
C ASP A 126 -4.22 37.89 6.17
N ALA A 127 -5.54 38.07 6.27
CA ALA A 127 -6.37 37.42 7.28
C ALA A 127 -6.36 35.88 7.15
N LEU A 128 -6.52 35.35 5.93
CA LEU A 128 -6.42 33.92 5.64
C LEU A 128 -5.03 33.37 5.97
N LEU A 129 -3.97 34.11 5.64
CA LEU A 129 -2.60 33.72 5.93
C LEU A 129 -2.35 33.66 7.44
N ALA A 130 -2.85 34.63 8.20
CA ALA A 130 -2.78 34.62 9.66
C ALA A 130 -3.50 33.40 10.25
N LEU A 131 -4.71 33.09 9.75
CA LEU A 131 -5.47 31.92 10.16
C LEU A 131 -4.70 30.61 9.87
N TRP A 132 -4.14 30.46 8.67
CA TRP A 132 -3.45 29.22 8.31
C TRP A 132 -2.15 28.99 9.06
N LYS A 133 -1.46 30.07 9.44
CA LYS A 133 -0.24 30.02 10.27
C LYS A 133 -0.48 29.41 11.65
N GLN A 134 -1.69 29.55 12.20
CA GLN A 134 -2.06 28.93 13.48
C GLN A 134 -2.02 27.39 13.43
N SER A 135 -2.25 26.80 12.24
CA SER A 135 -2.17 25.34 12.04
C SER A 135 -0.77 24.84 11.63
N GLY A 136 0.24 25.72 11.65
CA GLY A 136 1.63 25.38 11.35
C GLY A 136 2.04 25.56 9.89
N LEU A 137 3.36 25.48 9.68
CA LEU A 137 4.03 25.85 8.42
C LEU A 137 3.59 25.00 7.22
N HIS A 138 3.54 23.67 7.39
CA HIS A 138 3.15 22.76 6.30
C HIS A 138 1.71 22.99 5.83
N ASN A 139 0.79 23.20 6.77
CA ASN A 139 -0.60 23.53 6.45
C ASN A 139 -0.68 24.89 5.71
N THR A 140 0.06 25.89 6.20
CA THR A 140 0.12 27.22 5.56
C THR A 140 0.55 27.11 4.11
N VAL A 141 1.65 26.41 3.82
CA VAL A 141 2.11 26.20 2.44
C VAL A 141 1.09 25.45 1.58
N ALA A 142 0.45 24.42 2.14
CA ALA A 142 -0.55 23.65 1.41
C ALA A 142 -1.74 24.54 1.01
N MET A 143 -2.29 25.32 1.94
CA MET A 143 -3.43 26.19 1.69
C MET A 143 -3.11 27.34 0.75
N VAL A 144 -1.94 27.98 0.90
CA VAL A 144 -1.47 29.00 -0.05
C VAL A 144 -1.35 28.39 -1.46
N ASN A 145 -0.75 27.21 -1.61
CA ASN A 145 -0.69 26.54 -2.91
C ASN A 145 -2.09 26.24 -3.48
N THR A 146 -3.03 25.77 -2.66
CA THR A 146 -4.41 25.53 -3.10
C THR A 146 -5.05 26.82 -3.62
N LEU A 147 -4.96 27.94 -2.91
CA LEU A 147 -5.52 29.22 -3.38
C LEU A 147 -4.86 29.71 -4.67
N LYS A 148 -3.53 29.57 -4.78
CA LYS A 148 -2.78 29.87 -6.02
C LYS A 148 -3.23 29.01 -7.19
N HIS A 149 -3.50 27.73 -6.96
CA HIS A 149 -4.03 26.86 -7.98
C HIS A 149 -5.47 27.23 -8.37
N VAL A 150 -6.33 27.57 -7.41
CA VAL A 150 -7.69 28.06 -7.71
C VAL A 150 -7.61 29.29 -8.62
N SER A 151 -6.76 30.26 -8.29
CA SER A 151 -6.52 31.45 -9.14
C SER A 151 -6.02 31.06 -10.54
N ALA A 152 -5.01 30.18 -10.62
CA ALA A 152 -4.43 29.79 -11.90
C ALA A 152 -5.39 28.98 -12.79
N HIS A 153 -6.39 28.32 -12.21
CA HIS A 153 -7.44 27.62 -12.94
C HIS A 153 -8.72 28.46 -13.14
N GLY A 154 -8.75 29.71 -12.66
CA GLY A 154 -9.85 30.66 -12.79
C GLY A 154 -10.45 30.79 -14.21
N PRO A 155 -9.66 30.79 -15.30
CA PRO A 155 -10.18 30.82 -16.67
C PRO A 155 -11.04 29.60 -17.06
N PHE A 156 -11.04 28.54 -16.25
CA PHE A 156 -11.83 27.32 -16.46
C PHE A 156 -12.96 27.18 -15.43
N LEU A 157 -13.23 28.23 -14.66
CA LEU A 157 -14.33 28.31 -13.70
C LEU A 157 -15.40 29.23 -14.29
N SER A 158 -16.61 28.70 -14.45
CA SER A 158 -17.71 29.35 -15.15
C SER A 158 -18.50 30.31 -14.25
N HIS A 159 -18.58 30.03 -12.95
CA HIS A 159 -19.35 30.81 -11.97
C HIS A 159 -18.42 31.64 -11.07
N ASP A 160 -17.85 31.02 -10.02
CA ASP A 160 -17.08 31.72 -8.99
C ASP A 160 -15.56 31.55 -9.19
N ARG A 161 -14.81 32.66 -9.22
CA ARG A 161 -13.36 32.69 -9.43
C ARG A 161 -12.73 33.90 -8.77
N LEU A 162 -11.45 33.78 -8.41
CA LEU A 162 -10.69 34.90 -7.86
C LEU A 162 -10.55 36.03 -8.89
N SER A 163 -10.84 37.25 -8.45
CA SER A 163 -10.67 38.51 -9.22
C SER A 163 -9.23 39.06 -9.15
N LEU A 164 -8.33 38.37 -8.43
CA LEU A 164 -6.94 38.74 -8.27
C LEU A 164 -5.99 37.54 -8.35
N VAL A 165 -4.69 37.83 -8.48
CA VAL A 165 -3.62 36.83 -8.38
C VAL A 165 -3.07 36.85 -6.95
N PRO A 166 -3.25 35.79 -6.14
CA PRO A 166 -2.82 35.78 -4.76
C PRO A 166 -1.29 35.69 -4.66
N TRP A 167 -0.69 36.62 -3.90
CA TRP A 167 0.76 36.75 -3.70
C TRP A 167 1.58 36.60 -4.99
N PRO A 168 1.50 37.58 -5.91
CA PRO A 168 2.23 37.52 -7.16
C PRO A 168 3.74 37.41 -6.90
N HIS A 169 4.42 36.63 -7.74
CA HIS A 169 5.89 36.41 -7.71
C HIS A 169 6.48 35.78 -6.44
N ARG A 170 5.69 35.41 -5.42
CA ARG A 170 6.17 34.75 -4.20
C ARG A 170 5.75 33.28 -4.16
N SER A 171 6.66 32.33 -3.95
CA SER A 171 6.26 30.92 -3.76
C SER A 171 5.43 30.75 -2.49
N ALA A 172 4.63 29.68 -2.40
CA ALA A 172 3.87 29.40 -1.18
C ALA A 172 4.77 29.26 0.06
N GLN A 173 5.99 28.77 -0.11
CA GLN A 173 7.01 28.71 0.93
C GLN A 173 7.44 30.11 1.38
N GLN A 174 7.74 31.01 0.44
CA GLN A 174 8.08 32.40 0.74
C GLN A 174 6.92 33.12 1.46
N VAL A 175 5.68 32.91 1.02
CA VAL A 175 4.47 33.47 1.66
C VAL A 175 4.29 32.93 3.08
N ALA A 176 4.51 31.64 3.29
CA ALA A 176 4.43 31.01 4.61
C ALA A 176 5.57 31.42 5.55
N GLY A 177 6.58 32.15 5.07
CA GLY A 177 7.77 32.50 5.85
C GLY A 177 8.73 31.32 6.06
N TRP A 178 8.67 30.31 5.19
CA TRP A 178 9.58 29.19 5.24
C TRP A 178 10.98 29.67 4.87
N LYS A 179 11.85 29.79 5.89
CA LYS A 179 13.28 29.97 5.70
C LYS A 179 13.88 28.63 5.32
N GLN A 180 14.35 28.51 4.08
CA GLN A 180 15.03 27.32 3.60
C GLN A 180 16.39 27.24 4.30
N THR A 181 16.42 26.71 5.53
CA THR A 181 17.66 26.26 6.13
C THR A 181 18.14 25.10 5.27
N ASN A 182 19.36 25.19 4.71
CA ASN A 182 20.09 24.04 4.18
C ASN A 182 20.21 23.01 5.31
N ARG A 183 19.18 22.18 5.47
CA ARG A 183 19.23 21.03 6.36
C ARG A 183 19.77 19.89 5.53
N GLU A 184 21.02 19.54 5.82
CA GLU A 184 21.54 18.21 5.58
C GLU A 184 20.56 17.15 6.15
N ASN A 185 20.61 15.93 5.64
CA ASN A 185 19.68 14.87 6.04
C ASN A 185 19.72 14.69 7.57
N THR A 186 18.68 15.15 8.26
CA THR A 186 18.63 15.18 9.74
C THR A 186 18.32 13.83 10.34
N THR A 187 17.92 12.86 9.51
CA THR A 187 17.76 11.47 9.92
C THR A 187 19.16 10.89 10.16
N PRO A 188 19.52 10.54 11.41
CA PRO A 188 20.81 9.91 11.69
C PRO A 188 20.91 8.60 10.89
N ARG A 189 22.11 8.29 10.40
CA ARG A 189 22.39 7.01 9.76
C ARG A 189 22.03 5.89 10.74
N ILE A 190 21.44 4.81 10.23
CA ILE A 190 21.19 3.62 11.04
C ILE A 190 22.52 3.17 11.66
N PRO A 191 22.60 2.98 12.99
CA PRO A 191 23.83 2.58 13.65
C PRO A 191 24.40 1.27 13.06
N GLU A 192 25.72 1.17 13.00
CA GLU A 192 26.41 0.04 12.35
C GLU A 192 26.09 -1.28 13.06
N GLU A 193 25.92 -1.25 14.38
CA GLU A 193 25.53 -2.39 15.21
C GLU A 193 24.14 -2.95 14.85
N VAL A 194 23.28 -2.15 14.20
CA VAL A 194 21.99 -2.59 13.67
C VAL A 194 22.11 -2.95 12.18
N MET A 195 22.77 -2.10 11.40
CA MET A 195 22.84 -2.25 9.94
C MET A 195 23.66 -3.48 9.52
N ARG A 196 24.77 -3.74 10.20
CA ARG A 196 25.67 -4.87 9.89
C ARG A 196 25.00 -6.24 10.01
N PRO A 197 24.38 -6.61 11.15
CA PRO A 197 23.70 -7.90 11.24
C PRO A 197 22.48 -8.00 10.31
N PHE A 198 21.77 -6.89 10.08
CA PHE A 198 20.66 -6.85 9.13
C PHE A 198 21.10 -7.14 7.70
N LEU A 199 22.17 -6.49 7.23
CA LEU A 199 22.71 -6.73 5.89
C LEU A 199 23.29 -8.15 5.76
N ALA A 200 23.97 -8.65 6.80
CA ALA A 200 24.48 -10.02 6.83
C ALA A 200 23.35 -11.05 6.67
N ALA A 201 22.22 -10.84 7.37
CA ALA A 201 21.04 -11.68 7.21
C ALA A 201 20.42 -11.57 5.81
N ALA A 202 20.30 -10.36 5.25
CA ALA A 202 19.79 -10.17 3.90
C ALA A 202 20.68 -10.88 2.85
N LEU A 203 22.01 -10.74 2.96
CA LEU A 203 22.95 -11.42 2.08
C LEU A 203 22.87 -12.94 2.22
N PHE A 204 22.75 -13.47 3.44
CA PHE A 204 22.53 -14.90 3.66
C PHE A 204 21.25 -15.39 2.95
N TYR A 205 20.15 -14.63 3.03
CA TYR A 205 18.92 -15.00 2.34
C TYR A 205 19.15 -15.12 0.83
N VAL A 206 19.82 -14.12 0.25
CA VAL A 206 20.08 -14.07 -1.19
C VAL A 206 21.03 -15.18 -1.64
N GLN A 207 22.14 -15.39 -0.92
CA GLN A 207 23.23 -16.26 -1.34
C GLN A 207 23.02 -17.74 -0.97
N ILE A 208 22.39 -18.01 0.18
CA ILE A 208 22.30 -19.36 0.75
C ILE A 208 20.85 -19.80 0.84
N ALA A 209 20.00 -19.07 1.58
CA ALA A 209 18.62 -19.50 1.84
C ALA A 209 17.77 -19.59 0.56
N SER A 210 18.11 -18.81 -0.47
CA SER A 210 17.43 -18.85 -1.77
C SER A 210 17.43 -20.25 -2.39
N GLY A 211 18.53 -20.98 -2.29
CA GLY A 211 18.64 -22.36 -2.76
C GLY A 211 17.67 -23.30 -2.03
N ASP A 212 17.67 -23.23 -0.71
CA ASP A 212 16.79 -24.03 0.15
C ASP A 212 15.31 -23.72 -0.09
N LEU A 213 14.97 -22.44 -0.27
CA LEU A 213 13.61 -21.99 -0.54
C LEU A 213 13.11 -22.43 -1.92
N LEU A 214 13.98 -22.39 -2.94
CA LEU A 214 13.66 -22.91 -4.26
C LEU A 214 13.50 -24.43 -4.26
N ALA A 215 14.30 -25.16 -3.47
CA ALA A 215 14.13 -26.59 -3.26
C ALA A 215 12.78 -26.89 -2.57
N ALA A 216 12.45 -26.17 -1.50
CA ALA A 216 11.17 -26.31 -0.80
C ALA A 216 9.96 -25.97 -1.68
N GLN A 217 10.06 -24.97 -2.57
CA GLN A 217 9.01 -24.65 -3.51
C GLN A 217 8.80 -25.74 -4.56
N ARG A 218 9.88 -26.31 -5.12
CA ARG A 218 9.81 -27.44 -6.05
C ARG A 218 9.16 -28.65 -5.40
N GLU A 219 9.58 -28.99 -4.19
CA GLU A 219 9.05 -30.11 -3.45
C GLU A 219 7.57 -29.92 -3.09
N LEU A 220 7.18 -28.72 -2.65
CA LEU A 220 5.78 -28.41 -2.41
C LEU A 220 4.93 -28.49 -3.69
N THR A 221 5.51 -28.16 -4.85
CA THR A 221 4.82 -28.29 -6.14
C THR A 221 4.63 -29.75 -6.52
N ARG A 222 5.67 -30.58 -6.34
CA ARG A 222 5.61 -32.04 -6.53
C ARG A 222 4.53 -32.68 -5.65
N LEU A 223 4.53 -32.39 -4.34
CA LEU A 223 3.52 -32.90 -3.41
C LEU A 223 2.10 -32.49 -3.79
N LYS A 224 1.92 -31.28 -4.35
CA LYS A 224 0.61 -30.84 -4.85
C LYS A 224 0.19 -31.55 -6.12
N SER A 225 1.10 -31.85 -7.05
CA SER A 225 0.78 -32.60 -8.27
C SER A 225 0.45 -34.06 -8.00
N GLU A 226 0.97 -34.63 -6.91
CA GLU A 226 0.70 -36.01 -6.50
C GLU A 226 -0.63 -36.16 -5.74
N LEU A 227 -1.25 -35.07 -5.33
CA LEU A 227 -2.58 -35.12 -4.71
C LEU A 227 -3.62 -35.61 -5.73
N PRO A 228 -4.45 -36.60 -5.37
CA PRO A 228 -5.54 -37.04 -6.21
C PRO A 228 -6.52 -35.89 -6.52
N THR A 229 -7.03 -35.85 -7.75
CA THR A 229 -8.03 -34.88 -8.20
C THR A 229 -9.42 -35.15 -7.60
N GLY A 230 -9.67 -36.37 -7.12
CA GLY A 230 -10.93 -36.81 -6.51
C GLY A 230 -10.80 -37.24 -5.05
N ARG A 231 -11.92 -37.69 -4.47
CA ARG A 231 -11.95 -38.25 -3.11
C ARG A 231 -11.11 -39.53 -3.02
N THR A 232 -10.16 -39.55 -2.10
CA THR A 232 -9.44 -40.79 -1.73
C THR A 232 -10.39 -41.72 -0.97
N ARG A 233 -10.40 -43.01 -1.31
CA ARG A 233 -11.22 -44.01 -0.59
C ARG A 233 -10.83 -44.05 0.90
N PRO A 234 -11.78 -44.06 1.86
CA PRO A 234 -11.46 -43.97 3.28
C PRO A 234 -10.45 -45.00 3.79
N GLY A 235 -10.55 -46.26 3.34
CA GLY A 235 -9.59 -47.32 3.69
C GLY A 235 -8.17 -47.02 3.24
N SER A 236 -8.01 -46.45 2.04
CA SER A 236 -6.70 -46.04 1.51
C SER A 236 -6.11 -44.85 2.27
N VAL A 237 -6.95 -43.92 2.76
CA VAL A 237 -6.49 -42.80 3.61
C VAL A 237 -5.94 -43.34 4.93
N ARG A 238 -6.66 -44.26 5.58
CA ARG A 238 -6.21 -44.89 6.82
C ARG A 238 -4.89 -45.61 6.64
N GLN A 239 -4.77 -46.45 5.60
CA GLN A 239 -3.55 -47.20 5.31
C GLN A 239 -2.34 -46.26 5.08
N ARG A 240 -2.51 -45.20 4.29
CA ARG A 240 -1.46 -44.22 4.01
C ARG A 240 -1.07 -43.42 5.26
N LEU A 241 -2.05 -43.04 6.08
CA LEU A 241 -1.81 -42.38 7.35
C LEU A 241 -1.04 -43.28 8.34
N ASP A 242 -1.42 -44.56 8.43
CA ASP A 242 -0.75 -45.53 9.30
C ASP A 242 0.69 -45.79 8.85
N ALA A 243 0.92 -45.94 7.54
CA ALA A 243 2.26 -46.06 6.97
C ALA A 243 3.11 -44.80 7.25
N PHE A 244 2.52 -43.60 7.11
CA PHE A 244 3.19 -42.35 7.42
C PHE A 244 3.57 -42.24 8.90
N ILE A 245 2.66 -42.54 9.83
CA ILE A 245 2.93 -42.53 11.28
C ILE A 245 4.02 -43.56 11.62
N ALA A 246 3.96 -44.76 11.05
CA ALA A 246 4.98 -45.79 11.26
C ALA A 246 6.36 -45.36 10.76
N GLY A 247 6.44 -44.75 9.57
CA GLY A 247 7.68 -44.18 9.04
C GLY A 247 8.26 -43.10 9.94
N ARG A 248 7.41 -42.16 10.41
CA ARG A 248 7.81 -41.11 11.36
C ARG A 248 8.34 -41.67 12.67
N ARG A 249 7.69 -42.71 13.21
CA ARG A 249 8.16 -43.41 14.41
C ARG A 249 9.53 -44.06 14.19
N ALA A 250 9.74 -44.72 13.06
CA ALA A 250 11.02 -45.34 12.72
C ALA A 250 12.15 -44.30 12.54
N GLU A 251 11.83 -43.12 12.00
CA GLU A 251 12.76 -42.00 11.84
C GLU A 251 13.01 -41.21 13.13
N GLY A 252 12.29 -41.50 14.22
CA GLY A 252 12.33 -40.70 15.46
C GLY A 252 11.84 -39.27 15.27
N ARG A 253 10.91 -39.04 14.33
CA ARG A 253 10.38 -37.72 13.98
C ARG A 253 8.95 -37.52 14.45
N GLY A 254 8.65 -36.30 14.87
CA GLY A 254 7.30 -35.89 15.19
C GLY A 254 6.38 -35.74 13.96
N LEU A 255 5.11 -35.41 14.22
CA LEU A 255 4.15 -35.05 13.18
C LEU A 255 4.19 -33.55 12.87
N PRO A 256 3.92 -33.14 11.61
CA PRO A 256 3.86 -31.73 11.24
C PRO A 256 2.88 -30.91 12.10
N SER A 257 3.44 -29.94 12.84
CA SER A 257 2.71 -28.99 13.67
C SER A 257 2.10 -27.86 12.88
N LEU A 258 0.98 -27.34 13.38
CA LEU A 258 0.37 -26.12 12.87
C LEU A 258 1.38 -24.95 13.01
N PRO A 259 1.63 -24.17 11.94
CA PRO A 259 2.52 -23.02 12.03
C PRO A 259 2.02 -22.03 13.08
N LEU A 260 2.94 -21.43 13.84
CA LEU A 260 2.63 -20.49 14.94
C LEU A 260 1.76 -19.31 14.46
N GLN A 261 1.99 -18.82 13.24
CA GLN A 261 1.22 -17.75 12.61
C GLN A 261 -0.25 -18.13 12.37
N LEU A 262 -0.55 -19.43 12.35
CA LEU A 262 -1.88 -19.99 12.16
C LEU A 262 -2.48 -20.51 13.46
N PHE A 263 -1.90 -20.20 14.63
CA PHE A 263 -2.33 -20.67 15.95
C PHE A 263 -3.81 -20.41 16.24
N HIS A 264 -4.37 -19.31 15.72
CA HIS A 264 -5.81 -19.00 15.82
C HIS A 264 -6.73 -20.10 15.26
N ASN A 265 -6.24 -21.02 14.43
CA ASN A 265 -6.99 -22.17 13.91
C ASN A 265 -7.02 -23.38 14.87
N ALA A 266 -6.34 -23.29 16.02
CA ALA A 266 -6.35 -24.29 17.07
C ALA A 266 -6.50 -23.61 18.44
N PRO A 267 -7.63 -22.94 18.71
CA PRO A 267 -7.87 -22.33 20.01
C PRO A 267 -7.82 -23.40 21.10
N GLY A 268 -7.00 -23.18 22.13
CA GLY A 268 -6.79 -24.12 23.23
C GLY A 268 -5.65 -25.12 23.03
N ALA A 269 -4.96 -25.11 21.89
CA ALA A 269 -3.71 -25.87 21.77
C ALA A 269 -2.60 -25.23 22.60
N GLU A 270 -1.77 -26.05 23.24
CA GLU A 270 -0.57 -25.57 23.93
C GLU A 270 0.52 -25.19 22.93
N ILE A 271 1.43 -24.32 23.36
CA ILE A 271 2.68 -24.03 22.65
C ILE A 271 3.82 -24.48 23.56
N ARG A 272 4.67 -25.37 23.06
CA ARG A 272 5.87 -25.85 23.77
C ARG A 272 7.08 -25.55 22.92
N ASP A 273 8.04 -24.80 23.46
CA ASP A 273 9.26 -24.37 22.77
C ASP A 273 9.01 -23.74 21.38
N GLY A 274 7.94 -22.94 21.27
CA GLY A 274 7.54 -22.30 20.02
C GLY A 274 6.82 -23.21 19.01
N VAL A 275 6.58 -24.48 19.37
CA VAL A 275 5.87 -25.46 18.55
C VAL A 275 4.43 -25.61 19.03
N VAL A 276 3.46 -25.37 18.14
CA VAL A 276 2.04 -25.56 18.43
C VAL A 276 1.74 -27.06 18.54
N GLN A 277 1.17 -27.48 19.66
CA GLN A 277 0.81 -28.87 19.94
C GLN A 277 -0.53 -29.23 19.25
N ALA A 278 -0.60 -28.99 17.94
CA ALA A 278 -1.77 -29.25 17.11
C ALA A 278 -1.38 -29.63 15.67
N PRO A 279 -2.19 -30.46 14.99
CA PRO A 279 -1.81 -30.97 13.67
C PRO A 279 -1.95 -29.94 12.55
N ASN A 280 -0.94 -29.88 11.69
CA ASN A 280 -1.06 -29.27 10.37
C ASN A 280 -1.68 -30.24 9.37
N LEU A 281 -3.01 -30.41 9.45
CA LEU A 281 -3.74 -31.34 8.59
C LEU A 281 -3.48 -31.13 7.10
N LYS A 282 -3.33 -29.87 6.66
CA LYS A 282 -3.03 -29.55 5.25
C LYS A 282 -1.65 -30.04 4.82
N MET A 283 -0.65 -29.96 5.70
CA MET A 283 0.68 -30.48 5.41
C MET A 283 0.67 -32.01 5.41
N ILE A 284 0.02 -32.64 6.39
CA ILE A 284 -0.08 -34.11 6.45
C ILE A 284 -0.80 -34.65 5.21
N GLN A 285 -1.89 -34.01 4.75
CA GLN A 285 -2.60 -34.37 3.50
C GLN A 285 -1.68 -34.41 2.28
N LEU A 286 -0.76 -33.42 2.18
CA LEU A 286 0.22 -33.37 1.10
C LEU A 286 1.23 -34.52 1.20
N LEU A 287 1.73 -34.78 2.41
CA LEU A 287 2.76 -35.81 2.62
C LEU A 287 2.27 -37.25 2.39
N ILE A 288 0.98 -37.50 2.65
CA ILE A 288 0.37 -38.82 2.40
C ILE A 288 -0.36 -38.88 1.04
N SER A 289 -0.34 -37.80 0.27
CA SER A 289 -1.07 -37.61 -0.98
C SER A 289 -2.53 -38.07 -0.90
N SER A 290 -3.28 -37.58 0.10
CA SER A 290 -4.68 -37.99 0.34
C SER A 290 -5.56 -36.87 0.90
N HIS A 291 -6.84 -36.88 0.52
CA HIS A 291 -7.87 -36.01 1.08
C HIS A 291 -8.59 -36.68 2.27
N GLY A 292 -9.42 -35.92 3.00
CA GLY A 292 -10.34 -36.51 3.99
C GLY A 292 -9.76 -36.77 5.39
N LEU A 293 -8.58 -36.23 5.73
CA LEU A 293 -7.96 -36.42 7.05
C LEU A 293 -8.76 -35.90 8.26
N HIS A 294 -9.80 -35.10 8.06
CA HIS A 294 -10.60 -34.57 9.16
C HIS A 294 -11.26 -35.66 10.00
N HIS A 295 -11.67 -36.78 9.38
CA HIS A 295 -12.22 -37.95 10.10
C HIS A 295 -11.19 -38.68 10.96
N TYR A 296 -9.89 -38.49 10.70
CA TYR A 296 -8.79 -39.13 11.41
C TYR A 296 -8.10 -38.19 12.40
N ARG A 297 -8.70 -37.02 12.70
CA ARG A 297 -8.09 -36.00 13.56
C ARG A 297 -7.67 -36.54 14.92
N GLN A 298 -8.51 -37.32 15.60
CA GLN A 298 -8.18 -37.90 16.90
C GLN A 298 -6.97 -38.83 16.82
N ARG A 299 -6.87 -39.65 15.78
CA ARG A 299 -5.72 -40.54 15.53
C ARG A 299 -4.43 -39.76 15.29
N ILE A 300 -4.51 -38.68 14.51
CA ILE A 300 -3.37 -37.79 14.25
C ILE A 300 -2.92 -37.10 15.54
N VAL A 301 -3.86 -36.62 16.36
CA VAL A 301 -3.54 -35.99 17.65
C VAL A 301 -2.91 -36.99 18.60
N ALA A 302 -3.45 -38.20 18.71
CA ALA A 302 -2.87 -39.26 19.53
C ALA A 302 -1.43 -39.59 19.08
N ALA A 303 -1.20 -39.77 17.78
CA ALA A 303 0.13 -40.03 17.24
C ALA A 303 1.09 -38.83 17.42
N GLY A 304 0.61 -37.60 17.32
CA GLY A 304 1.43 -36.41 17.58
C GLY A 304 1.76 -36.23 19.07
N ASN A 305 0.88 -36.66 19.97
CA ASN A 305 1.18 -36.67 21.41
C ASN A 305 2.16 -37.79 21.79
N GLU A 306 2.15 -38.91 21.07
CA GLU A 306 3.11 -40.02 21.24
C GLU A 306 4.49 -39.68 20.67
N LEU A 307 4.55 -39.22 19.41
CA LEU A 307 5.79 -39.00 18.66
C LEU A 307 6.36 -37.60 18.83
N GLY A 308 5.58 -36.67 19.38
CA GLY A 308 5.88 -35.24 19.40
C GLY A 308 5.43 -34.52 18.13
N TRP A 309 5.52 -33.19 18.17
CA TRP A 309 5.17 -32.29 17.09
C TRP A 309 6.44 -31.62 16.54
N GLU A 310 6.60 -31.58 15.21
CA GLU A 310 7.74 -30.93 14.55
C GLU A 310 7.30 -29.72 13.72
N VAL A 311 8.18 -28.72 13.58
CA VAL A 311 7.92 -27.56 12.71
C VAL A 311 8.11 -27.94 11.25
N GLY A 312 7.23 -27.45 10.37
CA GLY A 312 7.40 -27.60 8.94
C GLY A 312 6.72 -28.83 8.36
N GLY A 313 7.53 -29.78 7.88
CA GLY A 313 7.10 -31.04 7.28
C GLY A 313 7.47 -31.21 5.81
N ILE A 314 7.93 -30.17 5.10
CA ILE A 314 8.49 -30.32 3.76
C ILE A 314 9.86 -31.02 3.88
N PRO A 315 10.13 -32.11 3.13
CA PRO A 315 11.37 -32.88 3.25
C PRO A 315 12.53 -32.21 2.54
N VAL A 316 12.99 -31.07 3.07
CA VAL A 316 14.18 -30.34 2.57
C VAL A 316 15.10 -30.02 3.74
N THR A 317 16.38 -30.30 3.57
CA THR A 317 17.43 -29.95 4.53
C THR A 317 17.74 -28.46 4.41
N MET A 318 17.73 -27.75 5.53
CA MET A 318 18.10 -26.33 5.56
C MET A 318 19.60 -26.19 5.78
N SER A 319 20.20 -25.26 5.05
CA SER A 319 21.61 -24.89 5.18
C SER A 319 21.93 -24.36 6.60
N PRO A 320 23.18 -24.43 7.06
CA PRO A 320 23.55 -23.93 8.37
C PRO A 320 23.56 -22.39 8.40
N TRP A 321 23.09 -21.82 9.51
CA TRP A 321 23.27 -20.40 9.82
C TRP A 321 24.71 -20.13 10.28
N PRO A 322 25.46 -19.20 9.65
CA PRO A 322 26.89 -19.03 9.89
C PRO A 322 27.29 -18.83 11.35
N ALA A 323 26.47 -18.14 12.14
CA ALA A 323 26.81 -17.84 13.54
C ALA A 323 26.64 -19.03 14.48
N THR A 324 25.83 -20.04 14.12
CA THR A 324 25.49 -21.15 15.03
C THR A 324 25.82 -22.53 14.48
N GLY A 325 26.06 -22.65 13.17
CA GLY A 325 26.21 -23.93 12.47
C GLY A 325 24.93 -24.78 12.41
N LYS A 326 23.85 -24.36 13.09
CA LYS A 326 22.56 -25.04 13.09
C LYS A 326 21.76 -24.66 11.84
N PRO A 327 20.81 -25.50 11.40
CA PRO A 327 19.88 -25.15 10.33
C PRO A 327 19.27 -23.76 10.53
N TRP A 328 19.29 -22.90 9.50
CA TRP A 328 18.80 -21.51 9.62
C TRP A 328 17.29 -21.42 9.83
N HIS A 329 16.56 -22.49 9.51
CA HIS A 329 15.15 -22.64 9.80
C HIS A 329 14.90 -24.05 10.37
N PRO A 330 14.02 -24.23 11.37
CA PRO A 330 13.71 -25.55 11.95
C PRO A 330 12.90 -26.48 11.03
N GLY A 331 12.62 -26.09 9.79
CA GLY A 331 11.76 -26.84 8.85
C GLY A 331 10.64 -26.00 8.24
N LEU A 332 10.38 -26.21 6.96
CA LEU A 332 9.42 -25.42 6.19
C LEU A 332 8.08 -26.15 6.01
N SER A 333 6.98 -25.40 6.09
CA SER A 333 5.63 -25.84 5.78
C SER A 333 5.11 -25.09 4.56
N ARG A 334 3.97 -25.51 4.01
CA ARG A 334 3.29 -24.75 2.96
C ARG A 334 3.13 -23.25 3.27
N HIS A 335 2.81 -22.91 4.52
CA HIS A 335 2.60 -21.52 4.91
C HIS A 335 3.92 -20.76 5.04
N THR A 336 4.90 -21.35 5.74
CA THR A 336 6.17 -20.68 6.00
C THR A 336 7.01 -20.50 4.73
N VAL A 337 6.96 -21.42 3.75
CA VAL A 337 7.60 -21.22 2.44
C VAL A 337 7.13 -19.91 1.78
N PHE A 338 5.83 -19.61 1.83
CA PHE A 338 5.32 -18.37 1.23
C PHE A 338 5.85 -17.13 1.95
N THR A 339 5.89 -17.17 3.28
CA THR A 339 6.44 -16.08 4.10
C THR A 339 7.93 -15.88 3.81
N GLU A 340 8.72 -16.95 3.79
CA GLU A 340 10.16 -16.85 3.57
C GLU A 340 10.52 -16.43 2.14
N ILE A 341 9.71 -16.76 1.13
CA ILE A 341 9.89 -16.21 -0.22
C ILE A 341 9.66 -14.70 -0.23
N ASN A 342 8.72 -14.18 0.56
CA ASN A 342 8.56 -12.73 0.68
C ASN A 342 9.75 -12.10 1.40
N HIS A 343 10.29 -12.73 2.44
CA HIS A 343 11.53 -12.28 3.08
C HIS A 343 12.71 -12.29 2.12
N LEU A 344 12.84 -13.30 1.25
CA LEU A 344 13.86 -13.35 0.20
C LEU A 344 13.74 -12.15 -0.76
N ARG A 345 12.52 -11.81 -1.19
CA ARG A 345 12.29 -10.63 -2.05
C ARG A 345 12.69 -9.32 -1.34
N ILE A 346 12.33 -9.21 -0.07
CA ILE A 346 12.72 -8.07 0.77
C ILE A 346 14.24 -8.02 0.90
N ALA A 347 14.90 -9.15 1.14
CA ALA A 347 16.35 -9.24 1.23
C ALA A 347 17.04 -8.80 -0.07
N CYS A 348 16.55 -9.23 -1.23
CA CYS A 348 17.03 -8.74 -2.53
C CYS A 348 16.89 -7.21 -2.64
N TRP A 349 15.73 -6.67 -2.26
CA TRP A 349 15.49 -5.23 -2.31
C TRP A 349 16.42 -4.47 -1.35
N VAL A 350 16.61 -4.96 -0.12
CA VAL A 350 17.53 -4.38 0.87
C VAL A 350 18.95 -4.34 0.33
N VAL A 351 19.44 -5.44 -0.25
CA VAL A 351 20.80 -5.51 -0.81
C VAL A 351 20.96 -4.51 -1.96
N ILE A 352 19.97 -4.42 -2.86
CA ILE A 352 19.99 -3.46 -3.97
C ILE A 352 19.98 -2.02 -3.43
N ALA A 353 19.00 -1.67 -2.60
CA ALA A 353 18.84 -0.31 -2.09
C ALA A 353 20.07 0.14 -1.27
N TYR A 354 20.63 -0.76 -0.46
CA TYR A 354 21.80 -0.46 0.35
C TYR A 354 23.06 -0.24 -0.49
N LEU A 355 23.30 -1.07 -1.51
CA LEU A 355 24.51 -0.99 -2.32
C LEU A 355 24.44 0.07 -3.42
N SER A 356 23.26 0.35 -3.98
CA SER A 356 23.09 1.32 -5.06
C SER A 356 22.77 2.73 -4.58
N GLY A 357 22.31 2.89 -3.34
CA GLY A 357 21.78 4.15 -2.83
C GLY A 357 20.47 4.60 -3.52
N MET A 358 19.84 3.72 -4.31
CA MET A 358 18.60 4.04 -5.03
C MET A 358 17.43 4.20 -4.06
N ARG A 359 16.57 5.17 -4.35
CA ARG A 359 15.33 5.43 -3.58
C ARG A 359 14.15 4.63 -4.14
N ASP A 360 13.11 4.46 -3.32
CA ASP A 360 11.86 3.74 -3.66
C ASP A 360 11.25 4.16 -5.01
N ASP A 361 11.40 5.43 -5.39
CA ASP A 361 10.88 6.00 -6.64
C ASP A 361 11.68 5.62 -7.89
N GLU A 362 12.89 5.07 -7.71
CA GLU A 362 13.79 4.69 -8.79
C GLU A 362 13.72 3.19 -9.13
N THR A 363 13.29 2.34 -8.18
CA THR A 363 13.14 0.89 -8.39
C THR A 363 11.75 0.46 -8.89
N GLY A 364 10.75 1.34 -8.83
CA GLY A 364 9.34 1.01 -9.05
C GLY A 364 8.84 0.87 -10.50
N ARG A 365 9.73 0.81 -11.51
CA ARG A 365 9.31 0.75 -12.93
C ARG A 365 9.78 -0.45 -13.75
N SER A 366 10.68 -1.29 -13.23
CA SER A 366 11.30 -2.34 -14.06
C SER A 366 11.21 -3.76 -13.52
N CYS A 367 10.56 -3.99 -12.36
CA CYS A 367 10.46 -5.33 -11.79
C CYS A 367 9.07 -5.60 -11.18
N ILE A 368 8.06 -5.79 -12.04
CA ILE A 368 6.88 -6.61 -11.73
C ILE A 368 6.59 -7.46 -12.96
#